data_AF-A0A2T6DPB9-F1
#
_entry.id   AF-A0A2T6DPB9-F1
#
_cell.length_a   1.000
_cell.length_b   1.000
_cell.length_c   1.000
_cell.angle_alpha   90.00
_cell.angle_beta   90.00
_cell.angle_gamma   90.00
#
_symmetry.space_group_name_H-M   'P 1'
#
loop_
_entity.id
_entity.type
_entity.pdbx_description
1 polymer ?
#
loop_
_entity_poly.entity_id
_entity_poly.type
_entity_poly.pdbx_seq_one_letter_code
_entity_poly.pdbx_strand_id
1 'polypeptide(L)'
;MITITGPHYDKTRKRWYLYWTTPRKNPDGTIQLRPNGRPVLDRHRPPYPTRAEAATDKARIEAQYEQTGSGEFLFDRAAAADYESAAKILGEVPMVEAARFWRLHHPEQPKLTMAQLYPLFLEALLKRFKRETRHTRDLKSRVGIYVKTVANRYPETVTRKGILQYIEDLKVEPRTARNHKQSICRFFNWLVGKDYITTNPAGGIKKSDLAVGPGRALPSLSRTVRPRLGSPRDRATPVRGAC
;
A
#
# COMPACT_ATOMS: atom_id res chain seq x y z
N MET A 1 -23.09 -28.97 -10.10
CA MET A 1 -23.24 -30.10 -9.15
C MET A 1 -22.50 -31.31 -9.70
N ILE A 2 -21.45 -31.76 -9.01
CA ILE A 2 -20.81 -33.04 -9.32
C ILE A 2 -21.59 -34.12 -8.56
N THR A 3 -22.10 -35.11 -9.28
CA THR A 3 -22.78 -36.25 -8.67
C THR A 3 -21.75 -37.35 -8.39
N ILE A 4 -21.50 -37.63 -7.11
CA ILE A 4 -20.64 -38.73 -6.67
C ILE A 4 -21.54 -39.95 -6.43
N THR A 5 -21.34 -41.02 -7.20
CA THR A 5 -22.13 -42.25 -7.10
C THR A 5 -21.29 -43.40 -6.55
N GLY A 6 -21.92 -44.26 -5.74
CA GLY A 6 -21.28 -45.39 -5.08
C GLY A 6 -21.47 -45.38 -3.56
N PRO A 7 -20.80 -46.30 -2.84
CA PRO A 7 -19.75 -47.20 -3.31
C PRO A 7 -20.25 -48.40 -4.14
N HIS A 8 -19.53 -48.73 -5.21
CA HIS A 8 -19.79 -49.86 -6.10
C HIS A 8 -18.73 -50.94 -5.93
N TYR A 9 -19.10 -52.22 -6.10
CA TYR A 9 -18.15 -53.34 -6.04
C TYR A 9 -17.79 -53.85 -7.43
N ASP A 10 -16.50 -53.79 -7.77
CA ASP A 10 -15.97 -54.39 -8.98
C ASP A 10 -15.63 -55.86 -8.73
N LYS A 11 -16.44 -56.77 -9.31
CA LYS A 11 -16.26 -58.22 -9.18
C LYS A 11 -14.97 -58.73 -9.83
N THR A 12 -14.49 -58.05 -10.87
CA THR A 12 -13.29 -58.48 -11.62
C THR A 12 -12.01 -58.16 -10.85
N ARG A 13 -11.99 -56.98 -10.21
CA ARG A 13 -10.83 -56.50 -9.44
C ARG A 13 -10.93 -56.76 -7.95
N LYS A 14 -12.07 -57.31 -7.49
CA LYS A 14 -12.42 -57.57 -6.08
C LYS A 14 -12.21 -56.35 -5.18
N ARG A 15 -12.60 -55.16 -5.66
CA ARG A 15 -12.39 -53.87 -4.96
C ARG A 15 -13.64 -53.00 -5.04
N TRP A 16 -13.78 -52.12 -4.06
CA TRP A 16 -14.81 -51.09 -4.05
C TRP A 16 -14.34 -49.87 -4.82
N TYR A 17 -15.23 -49.08 -5.39
CA TYR A 17 -14.88 -47.82 -6.04
C TYR A 17 -16.00 -46.79 -5.90
N LEU A 18 -15.61 -45.53 -5.97
CA LEU A 18 -16.50 -44.40 -6.14
C LEU A 18 -16.43 -43.94 -7.60
N TYR A 19 -17.52 -43.37 -8.10
CA TYR A 19 -17.56 -42.81 -9.44
C TYR A 19 -17.97 -41.33 -9.37
N TRP A 20 -17.17 -40.47 -9.99
CA TRP A 20 -17.53 -39.09 -10.21
C TRP A 20 -16.86 -38.55 -11.48
N THR A 21 -17.33 -37.39 -11.94
CA THR A 21 -16.81 -36.74 -13.15
C THR A 21 -16.40 -35.30 -12.86
N THR A 22 -15.27 -34.88 -13.42
CA THR A 22 -14.77 -33.50 -13.33
C THR A 22 -14.52 -32.94 -14.73
N PRO A 23 -14.72 -31.64 -14.97
CA PRO A 23 -14.31 -31.03 -16.23
C PRO A 23 -12.81 -31.21 -16.45
N ARG A 24 -12.42 -31.65 -17.64
CA ARG A 24 -11.03 -31.75 -18.07
C ARG A 24 -10.50 -30.33 -18.30
N LYS A 25 -9.30 -30.06 -17.81
CA LYS A 25 -8.65 -28.75 -17.90
C LYS A 25 -7.50 -28.78 -18.90
N ASN A 26 -7.29 -27.66 -19.60
CA ASN A 26 -6.08 -27.41 -20.40
C ASN A 26 -4.90 -27.07 -19.47
N PRO A 27 -3.65 -27.05 -19.99
CA PRO A 27 -2.48 -26.59 -19.22
C PRO A 27 -2.66 -25.19 -18.61
N ASP A 28 -3.44 -24.33 -19.27
CA ASP A 28 -3.72 -22.96 -18.83
C ASP A 28 -4.86 -22.86 -17.78
N GLY A 29 -5.32 -23.98 -17.23
CA GLY A 29 -6.37 -24.04 -16.20
C GLY A 29 -7.81 -23.85 -16.70
N THR A 30 -8.01 -23.45 -17.96
CA THR A 30 -9.35 -23.33 -18.58
C THR A 30 -10.01 -24.69 -18.82
N ILE A 31 -11.35 -24.75 -18.75
CA ILE A 31 -12.12 -25.97 -19.05
C ILE A 31 -12.00 -26.29 -20.53
N GLN A 32 -11.61 -27.52 -20.85
CA GLN A 32 -11.56 -28.01 -22.22
C GLN A 32 -12.99 -28.21 -22.74
N LEU A 33 -13.36 -27.48 -23.80
CA LEU A 33 -14.66 -27.59 -24.44
C LEU A 33 -14.58 -28.46 -25.69
N ARG A 34 -15.63 -29.23 -25.95
CA ARG A 34 -15.87 -29.93 -27.22
C ARG A 34 -16.32 -28.92 -28.29
N PRO A 35 -16.29 -29.28 -29.59
CA PRO A 35 -16.76 -28.41 -30.67
C PRO A 35 -18.20 -27.91 -30.53
N ASN A 36 -19.03 -28.59 -29.73
CA ASN A 36 -20.41 -28.20 -29.43
C ASN A 36 -20.55 -27.36 -28.15
N GLY A 37 -19.45 -26.83 -27.60
CA GLY A 37 -19.44 -25.98 -26.41
C GLY A 37 -19.63 -26.71 -25.08
N ARG A 38 -19.72 -28.05 -25.07
CA ARG A 38 -19.86 -28.83 -23.82
C ARG A 38 -18.49 -29.15 -23.21
N PRO A 39 -18.34 -29.13 -21.87
CA PRO A 39 -17.08 -29.49 -21.23
C PRO A 39 -16.74 -30.97 -21.49
N VAL A 40 -15.47 -31.23 -21.81
CA VAL A 40 -14.92 -32.59 -21.76
C VAL A 40 -14.84 -32.99 -20.29
N LEU A 41 -15.33 -34.18 -19.94
CA LEU A 41 -15.35 -34.66 -18.56
C LEU A 41 -14.36 -35.82 -18.40
N ASP A 42 -13.49 -35.73 -17.39
CA ASP A 42 -12.68 -36.84 -16.91
C ASP A 42 -13.45 -37.66 -15.87
N ARG A 43 -13.27 -38.97 -15.95
CA ARG A 43 -13.96 -39.95 -15.10
C ARG A 43 -12.99 -40.47 -14.06
N HIS A 44 -13.36 -40.35 -12.78
CA HIS A 44 -12.56 -40.84 -11.67
C HIS A 44 -13.16 -42.12 -11.11
N ARG A 45 -12.31 -43.13 -10.89
CA ARG A 45 -12.67 -44.44 -10.32
C ARG A 45 -11.57 -44.96 -9.38
N PRO A 46 -11.29 -44.27 -8.27
CA PRO A 46 -10.30 -44.74 -7.32
C PRO A 46 -10.75 -46.08 -6.72
N PRO A 47 -9.85 -47.06 -6.62
CA PRO A 47 -10.14 -48.33 -5.97
C PRO A 47 -9.92 -48.24 -4.46
N TYR A 48 -10.85 -48.82 -3.68
CA TYR A 48 -10.79 -48.97 -2.23
C TYR A 48 -10.81 -50.45 -1.86
N PRO A 49 -10.08 -50.86 -0.81
CA PRO A 49 -10.07 -52.23 -0.33
C PRO A 49 -11.38 -52.60 0.38
N THR A 50 -12.01 -51.67 1.11
CA THR A 50 -13.23 -51.93 1.88
C THR A 50 -14.37 -50.98 1.51
N ARG A 51 -15.62 -51.43 1.73
CA ARG A 51 -16.83 -50.61 1.52
C ARG A 51 -16.87 -49.41 2.47
N ALA A 52 -16.40 -49.61 3.71
CA ALA A 52 -16.39 -48.59 4.75
C ALA A 52 -15.45 -47.43 4.38
N GLU A 53 -14.23 -47.73 3.92
CA GLU A 53 -13.30 -46.71 3.44
C GLU A 53 -13.85 -45.90 2.28
N ALA A 54 -14.49 -46.57 1.31
CA ALA A 54 -15.15 -45.88 0.19
C ALA A 54 -16.29 -44.96 0.67
N ALA A 55 -17.02 -45.32 1.72
CA ALA A 55 -18.08 -44.49 2.27
C ALA A 55 -17.53 -43.27 3.05
N THR A 56 -16.47 -43.46 3.84
CA THR A 56 -15.79 -42.35 4.53
C THR A 56 -15.17 -41.38 3.53
N ASP A 57 -14.53 -41.90 2.48
CA ASP A 57 -13.90 -41.07 1.46
C ASP A 57 -14.95 -40.33 0.62
N LYS A 58 -16.12 -40.94 0.37
CA LYS A 58 -17.25 -40.25 -0.26
C LYS A 58 -17.66 -39.01 0.53
N ALA A 59 -17.86 -39.13 1.84
CA ALA A 59 -18.23 -38.00 2.69
C ALA A 59 -17.14 -36.92 2.72
N ARG A 60 -15.86 -37.32 2.73
CA ARG A 60 -14.73 -36.38 2.63
C ARG A 60 -14.74 -35.62 1.31
N ILE A 61 -14.97 -36.31 0.19
CA ILE A 61 -15.00 -35.72 -1.14
C ILE A 61 -16.22 -34.78 -1.28
N GLU A 62 -17.39 -35.18 -0.78
CA GLU A 62 -18.60 -34.35 -0.75
C GLU A 62 -18.38 -33.07 0.07
N ALA A 63 -17.86 -33.19 1.31
CA ALA A 63 -17.54 -32.03 2.14
C ALA A 63 -16.48 -31.12 1.50
N GLN A 64 -15.47 -31.69 0.84
CA GLN A 64 -14.47 -30.94 0.10
C GLN A 64 -15.10 -30.14 -1.05
N TYR A 65 -16.07 -30.72 -1.79
CA TYR A 65 -16.78 -29.99 -2.85
C TYR A 65 -17.76 -28.94 -2.33
N GLU A 66 -18.44 -29.21 -1.21
CA GLU A 66 -19.35 -28.24 -0.58
C GLU A 66 -18.60 -27.03 -0.04
N GLN A 67 -17.46 -27.24 0.64
CA GLN A 67 -16.63 -26.15 1.17
C GLN A 67 -15.94 -25.34 0.07
N THR A 68 -15.55 -25.97 -1.04
CA THR A 68 -14.73 -25.33 -2.08
C THR A 68 -15.59 -24.65 -3.16
N GLY A 69 -16.89 -24.95 -3.24
CA GLY A 69 -17.71 -24.59 -4.39
C GLY A 69 -17.27 -25.36 -5.64
N SER A 70 -18.21 -25.64 -6.56
CA SER A 70 -17.96 -26.55 -7.68
C SER A 70 -17.05 -26.00 -8.80
N GLY A 71 -16.15 -25.07 -8.51
CA GLY A 71 -15.15 -24.62 -9.46
C GLY A 71 -14.39 -23.42 -8.93
N GLU A 72 -13.17 -23.63 -8.43
CA GLU A 72 -12.03 -22.84 -8.90
C GLU A 72 -10.65 -23.38 -8.46
N PHE A 73 -10.49 -24.02 -7.31
CA PHE A 73 -9.15 -24.51 -6.90
C PHE A 73 -9.15 -25.93 -6.33
N LEU A 74 -9.09 -26.92 -7.23
CA LEU A 74 -8.58 -28.24 -6.90
C LEU A 74 -7.06 -28.20 -7.11
N PHE A 75 -6.29 -28.36 -6.04
CA PHE A 75 -4.82 -28.42 -5.98
C PHE A 75 -4.19 -28.91 -7.29
N ASP A 76 -3.81 -27.97 -8.14
CA ASP A 76 -3.00 -28.24 -9.31
C ASP A 76 -1.57 -28.45 -8.84
N ARG A 77 -0.92 -29.54 -9.28
CA ARG A 77 0.48 -29.80 -8.96
C ARG A 77 1.38 -28.69 -9.52
N ALA A 78 0.95 -28.04 -10.61
CA ALA A 78 1.59 -26.84 -11.14
C ALA A 78 1.42 -25.65 -10.19
N ALA A 79 0.22 -25.42 -9.65
CA ALA A 79 -0.01 -24.35 -8.66
C ALA A 79 0.79 -24.57 -7.36
N ALA A 80 0.98 -25.83 -6.95
CA ALA A 80 1.85 -26.17 -5.83
C ALA A 80 3.33 -25.87 -6.15
N ALA A 81 3.81 -26.23 -7.35
CA ALA A 81 5.18 -25.93 -7.79
C ALA A 81 5.43 -24.42 -7.92
N ASP A 82 4.46 -23.68 -8.45
CA ASP A 82 4.49 -22.22 -8.52
C ASP A 82 4.54 -21.60 -7.14
N TYR A 83 3.70 -22.07 -6.20
CA TYR A 83 3.72 -21.64 -4.82
C TYR A 83 5.08 -21.91 -4.15
N GLU A 84 5.65 -23.11 -4.31
CA GLU A 84 6.97 -23.46 -3.78
C GLU A 84 8.08 -22.59 -4.38
N SER A 85 8.02 -22.30 -5.68
CA SER A 85 8.99 -21.43 -6.34
C SER A 85 8.91 -19.99 -5.84
N ALA A 86 7.69 -19.45 -5.69
CA ALA A 86 7.46 -18.12 -5.17
C ALA A 86 7.83 -18.01 -3.68
N ALA A 87 7.58 -19.06 -2.89
CA ALA A 87 8.03 -19.13 -1.49
C ALA A 87 9.56 -19.11 -1.36
N LYS A 88 10.29 -19.80 -2.26
CA LYS A 88 11.77 -19.74 -2.29
C LYS A 88 12.30 -18.34 -2.60
N ILE A 89 11.61 -17.60 -3.48
CA ILE A 89 12.00 -16.22 -3.85
C ILE A 89 11.70 -15.25 -2.71
N LEU A 90 10.53 -15.39 -2.07
CA LEU A 90 10.06 -14.49 -1.02
C LEU A 90 10.69 -14.75 0.36
N GLY A 91 11.17 -15.97 0.61
CA GLY A 91 11.70 -16.37 1.91
C GLY A 91 10.60 -16.44 2.98
N GLU A 92 10.79 -15.75 4.10
CA GLU A 92 9.85 -15.75 5.23
C GLU A 92 8.63 -14.83 5.02
N VAL A 93 8.58 -14.06 3.94
CA VAL A 93 7.49 -13.11 3.69
C VAL A 93 6.24 -13.86 3.22
N PRO A 94 5.07 -13.68 3.87
CA PRO A 94 3.84 -14.33 3.43
C PRO A 94 3.41 -13.82 2.05
N MET A 95 2.97 -14.75 1.18
CA MET A 95 2.57 -14.47 -0.21
C MET A 95 1.54 -13.34 -0.33
N VAL A 96 0.65 -13.22 0.65
CA VAL A 96 -0.37 -12.17 0.69
C VAL A 96 0.26 -10.78 0.87
N GLU A 97 1.32 -10.65 1.67
CA GLU A 97 2.04 -9.38 1.81
C GLU A 97 2.82 -9.03 0.54
N ALA A 98 3.41 -10.04 -0.10
CA ALA A 98 4.05 -9.87 -1.40
C ALA A 98 3.07 -9.39 -2.48
N ALA A 99 1.88 -9.98 -2.55
CA ALA A 99 0.83 -9.58 -3.48
C ALA A 99 0.31 -8.16 -3.18
N ARG A 100 0.11 -7.81 -1.90
CA ARG A 100 -0.26 -6.44 -1.48
C ARG A 100 0.82 -5.43 -1.86
N PHE A 101 2.09 -5.76 -1.63
CA PHE A 101 3.22 -4.94 -2.04
C PHE A 101 3.25 -4.77 -3.56
N TRP A 102 3.14 -5.86 -4.31
CA TRP A 102 3.12 -5.82 -5.77
C TRP A 102 1.99 -4.91 -6.27
N ARG A 103 0.78 -5.09 -5.76
CA ARG A 103 -0.41 -4.29 -6.15
C ARG A 103 -0.27 -2.81 -5.78
N LEU A 104 0.35 -2.50 -4.64
CA LEU A 104 0.67 -1.12 -4.23
C LEU A 104 1.67 -0.47 -5.20
N HIS A 105 2.59 -1.25 -5.76
CA HIS A 105 3.64 -0.77 -6.66
C HIS A 105 3.33 -0.96 -8.15
N HIS A 106 2.27 -1.67 -8.53
CA HIS A 106 1.89 -1.93 -9.93
C HIS A 106 0.36 -1.92 -10.09
N PRO A 107 -0.26 -0.74 -10.12
CA PRO A 107 -1.69 -0.61 -10.36
C PRO A 107 -2.06 -0.94 -11.82
N GLU A 108 -3.28 -1.43 -12.03
CA GLU A 108 -3.84 -1.82 -13.34
C GLU A 108 -3.88 -0.70 -14.39
N GLN A 109 -3.92 0.56 -13.93
CA GLN A 109 -3.82 1.72 -14.80
C GLN A 109 -2.42 2.31 -14.72
N PRO A 110 -1.83 2.74 -15.86
CA PRO A 110 -0.52 3.37 -15.87
C PRO A 110 -0.55 4.66 -15.05
N LYS A 111 -0.13 4.57 -13.78
CA LYS A 111 0.01 5.74 -12.91
C LYS A 111 1.27 6.49 -13.28
N LEU A 112 1.21 7.81 -13.19
CA LEU A 112 2.37 8.64 -13.42
C LEU A 112 3.35 8.51 -12.24
N THR A 113 4.63 8.38 -12.55
CA THR A 113 5.69 8.36 -11.53
C THR A 113 5.96 9.77 -11.01
N MET A 114 6.66 9.87 -9.88
CA MET A 114 7.08 11.17 -9.32
C MET A 114 7.92 12.00 -10.32
N ALA A 115 8.75 11.32 -11.13
CA ALA A 115 9.53 11.96 -12.19
C ALA A 115 8.66 12.61 -13.27
N GLN A 116 7.52 12.01 -13.60
CA GLN A 116 6.58 12.53 -14.60
C GLN A 116 5.65 13.61 -14.02
N LEU A 117 5.25 13.46 -12.74
CA LEU A 117 4.38 14.41 -12.06
C LEU A 117 5.05 15.74 -11.74
N TYR A 118 6.36 15.73 -11.50
CA TYR A 118 7.11 16.94 -11.13
C TYR A 118 7.13 18.02 -12.25
N PRO A 119 7.42 17.71 -13.53
CA PRO A 119 7.25 18.65 -14.63
C PRO A 119 5.84 19.25 -14.71
N LEU A 120 4.80 18.41 -14.58
CA LEU A 120 3.40 18.86 -14.60
C LEU A 120 3.08 19.83 -13.47
N PHE A 121 3.67 19.62 -12.29
CA PHE A 121 3.57 20.55 -11.17
C PHE A 121 4.23 21.90 -11.47
N LEU A 122 5.42 21.89 -12.08
CA LEU A 122 6.10 23.13 -12.47
C LEU A 122 5.30 23.90 -13.52
N GLU A 123 4.73 23.22 -14.51
CA GLU A 123 3.83 23.82 -15.49
C GLU A 123 2.60 24.43 -14.84
N ALA A 124 1.99 23.74 -13.88
CA ALA A 124 0.85 24.27 -13.13
C ALA A 124 1.21 25.53 -12.32
N LEU A 125 2.40 25.57 -11.71
CA LEU A 125 2.90 26.77 -11.04
C LEU A 125 3.12 27.93 -12.02
N LEU A 126 3.73 27.66 -13.18
CA LEU A 126 3.95 28.68 -14.21
C LEU A 126 2.63 29.23 -14.76
N LYS A 127 1.65 28.38 -15.04
CA LYS A 127 0.30 28.80 -15.46
C LYS A 127 -0.39 29.66 -14.42
N ARG A 128 -0.25 29.33 -13.13
CA ARG A 128 -0.87 30.09 -12.02
C ARG A 128 -0.22 31.46 -11.82
N PHE A 129 1.11 31.53 -11.81
CA PHE A 129 1.83 32.76 -11.47
C PHE A 129 2.23 33.60 -12.69
N LYS A 130 2.05 33.08 -13.92
CA LYS A 130 2.37 33.70 -15.22
C LYS A 130 3.83 34.13 -15.43
N ARG A 131 4.67 33.99 -14.42
CA ARG A 131 6.11 34.27 -14.43
C ARG A 131 6.81 33.46 -13.35
N GLU A 132 8.11 33.24 -13.53
CA GLU A 132 8.93 32.65 -12.48
C GLU A 132 9.16 33.70 -11.37
N THR A 133 8.75 33.34 -10.15
CA THR A 133 8.98 34.16 -8.95
C THR A 133 10.07 33.53 -8.10
N ARG A 134 10.63 34.29 -7.15
CA ARG A 134 11.53 33.72 -6.13
C ARG A 134 10.90 32.51 -5.44
N HIS A 135 9.59 32.57 -5.17
CA HIS A 135 8.85 31.49 -4.54
C HIS A 135 8.79 30.22 -5.42
N THR A 136 8.52 30.34 -6.72
CA THR A 136 8.45 29.17 -7.62
C THR A 136 9.82 28.56 -7.85
N ARG A 137 10.88 29.38 -7.92
CA ARG A 137 12.28 28.90 -8.01
C ARG A 137 12.68 28.10 -6.78
N ASP A 138 12.27 28.58 -5.61
CA ASP A 138 12.51 27.95 -4.32
C ASP A 138 11.80 26.58 -4.20
N LEU A 139 10.54 26.51 -4.65
CA LEU A 139 9.80 25.25 -4.79
C LEU A 139 10.48 24.30 -5.79
N LYS A 140 10.87 24.81 -6.96
CA LYS A 140 11.56 24.03 -8.00
C LYS A 140 12.83 23.39 -7.42
N SER A 141 13.67 24.16 -6.74
CA SER A 141 14.91 23.65 -6.15
C SER A 141 14.65 22.57 -5.10
N ARG A 142 13.81 22.84 -4.09
CA ARG A 142 13.66 21.92 -2.95
C ARG A 142 12.84 20.68 -3.27
N VAL A 143 11.76 20.84 -4.03
CA VAL A 143 10.95 19.70 -4.50
C VAL A 143 11.74 18.89 -5.52
N GLY A 144 12.52 19.54 -6.40
CA GLY A 144 13.34 18.85 -7.38
C GLY A 144 14.39 17.94 -6.75
N ILE A 145 15.08 18.39 -5.70
CA ILE A 145 16.04 17.54 -4.96
C ILE A 145 15.33 16.33 -4.36
N TYR A 146 14.16 16.52 -3.74
CA TYR A 146 13.39 15.42 -3.18
C TYR A 146 12.90 14.44 -4.26
N VAL A 147 12.34 14.93 -5.37
CA VAL A 147 11.83 14.07 -6.44
C VAL A 147 12.93 13.21 -7.04
N LYS A 148 14.18 13.69 -7.12
CA LYS A 148 15.32 12.89 -7.58
C LYS A 148 15.56 11.64 -6.72
N THR A 149 15.30 11.69 -5.41
CA THR A 149 15.48 10.53 -4.52
C THR A 149 14.37 9.49 -4.66
N VAL A 150 13.21 9.89 -5.19
CA VAL A 150 12.02 9.02 -5.33
C VAL A 150 11.49 8.97 -6.77
N ALA A 151 12.32 9.26 -7.76
CA ALA A 151 11.92 9.50 -9.15
C ALA A 151 11.05 8.38 -9.74
N ASN A 152 11.43 7.12 -9.48
CA ASN A 152 10.78 5.92 -10.00
C ASN A 152 9.62 5.42 -9.12
N ARG A 153 9.30 6.13 -8.03
CA ARG A 153 8.21 5.74 -7.12
C ARG A 153 6.89 6.37 -7.57
N TYR A 154 5.79 5.71 -7.21
CA TYR A 154 4.44 6.28 -7.33
C TYR A 154 4.13 7.15 -6.12
N PRO A 155 3.31 8.20 -6.27
CA PRO A 155 3.01 9.13 -5.18
C PRO A 155 2.33 8.46 -3.97
N GLU A 156 1.55 7.39 -4.18
CA GLU A 156 0.90 6.61 -3.12
C GLU A 156 1.87 5.82 -2.24
N THR A 157 3.01 5.43 -2.79
CA THR A 157 4.04 4.64 -2.08
C THR A 157 4.88 5.52 -1.15
N VAL A 158 4.73 6.84 -1.23
CA VAL A 158 5.46 7.78 -0.39
C VAL A 158 4.82 7.85 0.98
N THR A 159 5.58 7.44 2.00
CA THR A 159 5.12 7.45 3.39
C THR A 159 5.64 8.66 4.16
N ARG A 160 4.92 9.04 5.23
CA ARG A 160 5.38 10.07 6.19
C ARG A 160 6.78 9.77 6.73
N LYS A 161 7.06 8.50 7.04
CA LYS A 161 8.37 8.05 7.56
C LYS A 161 9.48 8.28 6.54
N GLY A 162 9.25 7.95 5.26
CA GLY A 162 10.23 8.18 4.20
C GLY A 162 10.54 9.67 3.98
N ILE A 163 9.54 10.55 4.12
CA ILE A 163 9.75 12.01 4.03
C ILE A 163 10.57 12.52 5.21
N LEU A 164 10.31 12.03 6.43
CA LEU A 164 11.08 12.39 7.62
C LEU A 164 12.54 11.96 7.48
N GLN A 165 12.77 10.70 7.09
CA GLN A 165 14.12 10.17 6.86
C GLN A 165 14.88 11.03 5.84
N TYR A 166 14.25 11.38 4.72
CA TYR A 166 14.87 12.27 3.73
C TYR A 166 15.27 13.63 4.33
N ILE A 167 14.44 14.23 5.17
CA ILE A 167 14.75 15.54 5.77
C ILE A 167 15.89 15.42 6.78
N GLU A 168 15.94 14.33 7.55
CA GLU A 168 17.01 14.04 8.49
C GLU A 168 18.34 13.80 7.77
N ASP A 169 18.32 13.06 6.66
CA ASP A 169 19.50 12.75 5.85
C ASP A 169 20.15 14.00 5.22
N LEU A 170 19.39 15.10 5.02
CA LEU A 170 19.93 16.36 4.52
C LEU A 170 20.94 17.01 5.48
N LYS A 171 20.91 16.69 6.79
CA LYS A 171 21.81 17.24 7.82
C LYS A 171 21.95 18.78 7.77
N VAL A 172 20.83 19.47 7.49
CA VAL A 172 20.78 20.94 7.36
C VAL A 172 20.26 21.62 8.63
N GLU A 173 20.43 22.96 8.70
CA GLU A 173 19.85 23.79 9.75
C GLU A 173 18.33 23.57 9.89
N PRO A 174 17.75 23.57 11.11
CA PRO A 174 16.31 23.40 11.35
C PRO A 174 15.40 24.30 10.51
N ARG A 175 15.83 25.54 10.20
CA ARG A 175 15.08 26.45 9.31
C ARG A 175 15.02 25.90 7.88
N THR A 176 16.13 25.42 7.36
CA THR A 176 16.24 24.83 6.02
C THR A 176 15.44 23.52 5.95
N ALA A 177 15.54 22.65 6.96
CA ALA A 177 14.72 21.44 7.07
C ALA A 177 13.21 21.75 7.01
N ARG A 178 12.77 22.78 7.74
CA ARG A 178 11.37 23.24 7.70
C ARG A 178 10.97 23.72 6.30
N ASN A 179 11.84 24.47 5.63
CA ASN A 179 11.55 24.96 4.28
C ASN A 179 11.45 23.83 3.26
N HIS A 180 12.28 22.78 3.38
CA HIS A 180 12.13 21.54 2.61
C HIS A 180 10.79 20.88 2.88
N LYS A 181 10.43 20.66 4.15
CA LYS A 181 9.14 20.09 4.55
C LYS A 181 7.96 20.87 3.96
N GLN A 182 7.98 22.20 4.05
CA GLN A 182 6.91 23.04 3.53
C GLN A 182 6.79 22.96 2.00
N SER A 183 7.92 22.90 1.30
CA SER A 183 7.95 22.77 -0.16
C SER A 183 7.39 21.42 -0.62
N ILE A 184 7.80 20.33 0.04
CA ILE A 184 7.29 18.97 -0.20
C ILE A 184 5.79 18.90 0.11
N CYS A 185 5.36 19.48 1.23
CA CYS A 185 3.94 19.53 1.60
C CYS A 185 3.09 20.24 0.54
N ARG A 186 3.58 21.35 -0.03
CA ARG A 186 2.89 22.06 -1.12
C ARG A 186 2.78 21.22 -2.39
N PHE A 187 3.82 20.48 -2.74
CA PHE A 187 3.78 19.56 -3.87
C PHE A 187 2.73 18.45 -3.67
N PHE A 188 2.71 17.80 -2.51
CA PHE A 188 1.71 16.77 -2.22
C PHE A 188 0.29 17.31 -2.09
N ASN A 189 0.10 18.54 -1.60
CA ASN A 189 -1.22 19.20 -1.65
C ASN A 189 -1.70 19.42 -3.09
N TRP A 190 -0.78 19.75 -4.01
CA TRP A 190 -1.14 19.85 -5.42
C TRP A 190 -1.55 18.49 -6.00
N LEU A 191 -0.85 17.41 -5.62
CA LEU A 191 -1.23 16.05 -6.01
C LEU A 191 -2.61 15.64 -5.48
N VAL A 192 -2.92 15.97 -4.23
CA VAL A 192 -4.27 15.78 -3.65
C VAL A 192 -5.31 16.57 -4.44
N GLY A 193 -5.05 17.84 -4.75
CA GLY A 193 -5.97 18.67 -5.53
C GLY A 193 -6.10 18.28 -7.01
N LYS A 194 -5.35 17.27 -7.47
CA LYS A 194 -5.44 16.66 -8.79
C LYS A 194 -5.87 15.20 -8.76
N ASP A 195 -6.32 14.73 -7.59
CA ASP A 195 -6.80 13.36 -7.35
C ASP A 195 -5.76 12.27 -7.66
N TYR A 196 -4.46 12.60 -7.64
CA TYR A 196 -3.39 11.61 -7.77
C TYR A 196 -3.17 10.80 -6.48
N ILE A 197 -3.54 11.37 -5.34
CA ILE A 197 -3.50 10.73 -4.02
C ILE A 197 -4.64 11.26 -3.15
N THR A 198 -5.12 10.43 -2.22
CA THR A 198 -6.22 10.81 -1.32
C THR A 198 -5.75 11.68 -0.15
N THR A 199 -4.52 11.49 0.32
CA THR A 199 -4.04 12.16 1.54
C THR A 199 -2.60 12.59 1.38
N ASN A 200 -2.27 13.78 1.90
CA ASN A 200 -0.92 14.31 1.86
C ASN A 200 -0.03 13.65 2.95
N PRO A 201 0.99 12.84 2.57
CA PRO A 201 1.87 12.18 3.53
C PRO A 201 2.75 13.15 4.35
N ALA A 202 3.00 14.37 3.84
CA ALA A 202 3.75 15.42 4.53
C ALA A 202 2.88 16.30 5.45
N GLY A 203 1.54 16.17 5.37
CA GLY A 203 0.60 17.01 6.12
C GLY A 203 0.78 16.88 7.63
N GLY A 204 0.88 15.64 8.12
CA GLY A 204 1.00 15.29 9.54
C GLY A 204 2.39 15.43 10.16
N ILE A 205 3.39 15.95 9.45
CA ILE A 205 4.73 16.19 10.01
C ILE A 205 4.74 17.51 10.79
N LYS A 206 4.87 17.42 12.11
CA LYS A 206 4.92 18.57 13.03
C LYS A 206 6.34 19.13 13.12
N LYS A 207 6.46 20.36 13.64
CA LYS A 207 7.77 21.00 13.88
C LYS A 207 8.64 20.20 14.87
N SER A 208 8.02 19.57 15.86
CA SER A 208 8.69 18.69 16.84
C SER A 208 9.36 17.48 16.20
N ASP A 209 8.82 17.01 15.08
CA ASP A 209 9.26 15.78 14.41
C ASP A 209 10.51 15.98 13.56
N LEU A 210 10.93 17.24 13.34
CA LEU A 210 12.07 17.61 12.51
C LEU A 210 13.34 17.78 13.35
N ALA A 211 13.55 16.91 14.34
CA ALA A 211 14.44 17.17 15.47
C ALA A 211 15.92 17.44 15.07
N VAL A 212 16.34 18.66 15.41
CA VAL A 212 17.62 19.11 15.99
C VAL A 212 18.92 18.59 15.35
N GLY A 213 19.49 19.39 14.43
CA GLY A 213 20.91 19.28 14.09
C GLY A 213 21.83 19.62 15.28
N PRO A 214 23.10 19.17 15.27
CA PRO A 214 24.05 19.52 16.32
C PRO A 214 24.33 21.02 16.29
N GLY A 215 24.05 21.75 17.38
CA GLY A 215 24.47 23.14 17.52
C GLY A 215 23.40 24.15 17.94
N ARG A 216 22.81 23.95 19.13
CA ARG A 216 22.87 24.91 20.25
C ARG A 216 22.09 24.26 21.39
N ALA A 217 22.78 23.92 22.46
CA ALA A 217 22.11 23.79 23.75
C ALA A 217 21.32 25.10 23.95
N LEU A 218 19.99 24.99 24.02
CA LEU A 218 19.21 26.10 24.56
C LEU A 218 19.73 26.29 25.98
N PRO A 219 20.24 27.49 26.37
CA PRO A 219 20.49 27.72 27.77
C PRO A 219 19.16 27.48 28.48
N SER A 220 19.17 26.54 29.42
CA SER A 220 18.05 26.28 30.31
C SER A 220 17.57 27.63 30.82
N LEU A 221 16.37 28.04 30.42
CA LEU A 221 15.71 29.18 31.02
C LEU A 221 15.38 28.78 32.46
N SER A 222 16.36 28.97 33.35
CA SER A 222 16.09 29.15 34.77
C SER A 222 15.09 30.29 34.84
N ARG A 223 13.88 29.95 35.24
CA ARG A 223 12.74 30.85 35.39
C ARG A 223 13.05 31.79 36.56
N THR A 224 13.92 32.76 36.35
CA THR A 224 14.12 33.86 37.28
C THR A 224 12.90 34.76 37.15
N VAL A 225 11.94 34.54 38.04
CA VAL A 225 10.82 35.45 38.28
C VAL A 225 11.41 36.82 38.60
N ARG A 226 11.36 37.76 37.65
CA ARG A 226 11.60 39.17 37.97
C ARG A 226 10.38 39.69 38.73
N PRO A 227 10.55 40.28 39.93
CA PRO A 227 9.44 40.90 40.63
C PRO A 227 8.94 42.11 39.82
N ARG A 228 7.62 42.25 39.71
CA ARG A 228 6.97 43.45 39.16
C ARG A 228 7.32 44.64 40.06
N LEU A 229 8.15 45.55 39.56
CA LEU A 229 8.25 46.89 40.13
C LEU A 229 6.96 47.64 39.80
N GLY A 230 6.25 48.06 40.85
CA GLY A 230 5.03 48.85 40.76
C GLY A 230 5.28 50.19 40.08
N SER A 231 4.32 50.63 39.27
CA SER A 231 4.29 51.94 38.64
C SER A 231 3.61 52.95 39.58
N PRO A 232 4.27 54.03 40.02
CA PRO A 232 3.60 55.12 40.72
C PRO A 232 3.19 56.20 39.72
N ARG A 233 1.89 56.26 39.42
CA ARG A 233 1.26 57.45 38.81
C ARG A 233 -0.03 57.78 39.55
N ASP A 234 0.14 58.18 40.81
CA ASP A 234 -0.77 59.11 41.48
C ASP A 234 -0.04 60.44 41.57
N ARG A 235 -0.50 61.44 40.80
CA ARG A 235 -0.35 62.85 41.15
C ARG A 235 -1.46 63.66 40.52
N ALA A 236 -2.32 64.11 41.43
CA ALA A 236 -3.38 65.09 41.34
C ALA A 236 -3.12 66.26 40.36
N THR A 237 -4.18 66.61 39.62
CA THR A 237 -4.33 67.91 38.96
C THR A 237 -5.28 68.77 39.81
N PRO A 238 -4.94 70.02 40.18
CA PRO A 238 -5.87 70.90 40.86
C PRO A 238 -6.76 71.68 39.88
N VAL A 239 -7.96 71.98 40.35
CA VAL A 239 -8.99 72.85 39.75
C VAL A 239 -8.65 74.33 39.97
N ARG A 240 -8.86 75.18 38.94
CA ARG A 240 -9.18 76.64 38.91
C ARG A 240 -8.90 77.11 37.46
N GLY A 241 -9.67 77.92 36.72
CA GLY A 241 -10.77 78.85 36.98
C GLY A 241 -10.47 80.18 36.25
N ALA A 242 -11.47 80.78 35.57
CA ALA A 242 -11.51 82.08 34.85
C ALA A 242 -10.80 82.11 33.45
N CYS A 243 -11.34 82.71 32.39
CA CYS A 243 -12.45 83.66 32.17
C CYS A 243 -13.45 83.16 31.12
#